data_AF-A0A2N2EHE6-F1
#
_entry.id   AF-A0A2N2EHE6-F1
#
_cell.length_a   1.000
_cell.length_b   1.000
_cell.length_c   1.000
_cell.angle_alpha   90.00
_cell.angle_beta   90.00
_cell.angle_gamma   90.00
#
_symmetry.space_group_name_H-M   'P 1'
#
loop_
_entity.id
_entity.type
_entity.pdbx_description
1 polymer ?
#
loop_
_entity_poly.entity_id
_entity_poly.type
_entity_poly.pdbx_seq_one_letter_code
_entity_poly.pdbx_strand_id
1 'polypeptide(L)'
;MNNKLNKAERLSYITKILVENPSKVFTLQYFSEILDCAKSTLSEDVDVIGKLLKSTNQGEIYSLAGASGGVYYAPTFTKEQMEDEKIELCKNLNDKKRIITGGYLYMNDIFYDPRKLKKIARAMVTSFLHQEIDYVVTIETKGIPLATVLAGMLNKPIIIVRKSARLTEGPTIQMNYLAGSSRTIKTMALPIRALERGSKVLFVDDFMKAGGTAKGVIDLMKEFDVKVVGVSVVMATKEPVKKLVENYYSLIELEDIDEERKTIKIYPKK
;
A
#
# COMPACT_ATOMS: atom_id res chain seq x y z
N MET A 1 -0.22 -21.69 -35.48
CA MET A 1 1.12 -22.07 -34.98
C MET A 1 0.91 -22.86 -33.70
N ASN A 2 0.89 -24.19 -33.79
CA ASN A 2 0.49 -25.08 -32.70
C ASN A 2 1.74 -25.73 -32.07
N ASN A 3 2.60 -24.92 -31.44
CA ASN A 3 3.69 -25.47 -30.65
C ASN A 3 3.26 -25.48 -29.19
N LYS A 4 2.81 -26.65 -28.73
CA LYS A 4 2.49 -26.91 -27.34
C LYS A 4 3.72 -26.57 -26.49
N LEU A 5 3.57 -25.62 -25.57
CA LEU A 5 4.69 -25.17 -24.75
C LEU A 5 5.23 -26.31 -23.88
N ASN A 6 6.55 -26.41 -23.82
CA ASN A 6 7.20 -27.32 -22.90
C ASN A 6 7.04 -26.84 -21.44
N LYS A 7 7.43 -27.67 -20.47
CA LYS A 7 7.27 -27.36 -19.05
C LYS A 7 7.99 -26.06 -18.64
N ALA A 8 9.20 -25.82 -19.13
CA ALA A 8 9.98 -24.64 -18.78
C ALA A 8 9.34 -23.35 -19.33
N GLU A 9 8.85 -23.38 -20.57
CA GLU A 9 8.12 -22.27 -21.19
C GLU A 9 6.83 -21.96 -20.43
N ARG A 10 6.08 -23.02 -20.05
CA ARG A 10 4.83 -22.89 -19.30
C ARG A 10 5.04 -22.31 -17.90
N LEU A 11 6.02 -22.80 -17.15
CA LEU A 11 6.39 -22.26 -15.84
C LEU A 11 6.78 -20.79 -15.94
N SER A 12 7.59 -20.43 -16.95
CA SER A 12 8.03 -19.06 -17.19
C SER A 12 6.86 -18.13 -17.49
N TYR A 13 5.93 -18.59 -18.35
CA TYR A 13 4.74 -17.83 -18.72
C TYR A 13 3.83 -17.58 -17.50
N ILE A 14 3.48 -18.63 -16.76
CA ILE A 14 2.60 -18.54 -15.58
C ILE A 14 3.23 -17.61 -14.54
N THR A 15 4.53 -17.76 -14.26
CA THR A 15 5.27 -16.91 -13.31
C THR A 15 5.18 -15.44 -13.72
N LYS A 16 5.43 -15.12 -15.00
CA LYS A 16 5.36 -13.74 -15.52
C LYS A 16 3.97 -13.14 -15.32
N ILE A 17 2.92 -13.87 -15.72
CA ILE A 17 1.53 -13.38 -15.60
C ILE A 17 1.14 -13.11 -14.15
N LEU A 18 1.45 -14.04 -13.24
CA LEU A 18 1.13 -13.89 -11.82
C LEU A 18 1.89 -12.73 -11.17
N VAL A 19 3.19 -12.60 -11.43
CA VAL A 19 4.03 -11.55 -10.82
C VAL A 19 3.71 -10.15 -11.36
N GLU A 20 3.36 -10.03 -12.65
CA GLU A 20 2.96 -8.75 -13.26
C GLU A 20 1.54 -8.31 -12.86
N ASN A 21 0.73 -9.23 -12.32
CA ASN A 21 -0.64 -8.96 -11.90
C ASN A 21 -0.85 -9.43 -10.44
N PRO A 22 -0.14 -8.85 -9.47
CA PRO A 22 -0.27 -9.24 -8.07
C PRO A 22 -1.71 -9.04 -7.59
N SER A 23 -2.19 -9.89 -6.68
CA SER A 23 -3.55 -9.88 -6.13
C SER A 23 -4.69 -10.05 -7.15
N LYS A 24 -4.39 -10.27 -8.43
CA LYS A 24 -5.38 -10.65 -9.45
C LYS A 24 -5.58 -12.16 -9.44
N VAL A 25 -6.82 -12.59 -9.34
CA VAL A 25 -7.19 -14.01 -9.37
C VAL A 25 -7.22 -14.50 -10.82
N PHE A 26 -6.48 -15.57 -11.10
CA PHE A 26 -6.51 -16.30 -12.36
C PHE A 26 -7.02 -17.72 -12.12
N THR A 27 -8.00 -18.14 -12.91
CA THR A 27 -8.50 -19.52 -12.86
C THR A 27 -7.51 -20.46 -13.56
N LEU A 28 -7.47 -21.73 -13.17
CA LEU A 28 -6.69 -22.72 -13.95
C LEU A 28 -7.26 -22.90 -15.37
N GLN A 29 -8.56 -22.63 -15.57
CA GLN A 29 -9.19 -22.62 -16.89
C GLN A 29 -8.57 -21.55 -17.80
N TYR A 30 -8.33 -20.34 -17.29
CA TYR A 30 -7.68 -19.26 -18.05
C TYR A 30 -6.33 -19.70 -18.62
N PHE A 31 -5.47 -20.32 -17.80
CA PHE A 31 -4.19 -20.82 -18.29
C PHE A 31 -4.33 -22.05 -19.19
N SER A 32 -5.34 -22.90 -18.96
CA SER A 32 -5.62 -24.08 -19.78
C SER A 32 -5.97 -23.71 -21.22
N GLU A 33 -6.80 -22.69 -21.42
CA GLU A 33 -7.21 -22.20 -22.74
C GLU A 33 -6.05 -21.57 -23.51
N ILE A 34 -5.17 -20.84 -22.82
CA ILE A 34 -4.03 -20.15 -23.46
C ILE A 34 -2.89 -21.11 -23.77
N LEU A 35 -2.61 -22.05 -22.86
CA LEU A 35 -1.41 -22.90 -22.90
C LEU A 35 -1.69 -24.31 -23.45
N ASP A 36 -2.95 -24.61 -23.81
CA ASP A 36 -3.42 -25.91 -24.29
C ASP A 36 -2.94 -27.07 -23.40
N CYS A 37 -3.20 -26.93 -22.09
CA CYS A 37 -2.69 -27.82 -21.05
C CYS A 37 -3.77 -28.22 -20.05
N ALA A 38 -3.71 -29.45 -19.53
CA ALA A 38 -4.67 -29.95 -18.55
C ALA A 38 -4.55 -29.18 -17.21
N LYS A 39 -5.69 -28.95 -16.54
CA LYS A 39 -5.74 -28.24 -15.26
C LYS A 39 -4.91 -28.91 -14.16
N SER A 40 -4.84 -30.24 -14.13
CA SER A 40 -4.02 -30.99 -13.17
C SER A 40 -2.54 -30.67 -13.33
N THR A 41 -2.04 -30.67 -14.58
CA THR A 41 -0.66 -30.28 -14.89
C THR A 41 -0.37 -28.82 -14.53
N LEU A 42 -1.31 -27.91 -14.82
CA LEU A 42 -1.17 -26.50 -14.46
C LEU A 42 -1.15 -26.29 -12.94
N SER A 43 -1.94 -27.07 -12.19
CA SER A 43 -1.92 -27.04 -10.72
C SER A 43 -0.55 -27.42 -10.18
N GLU A 44 0.06 -28.50 -10.69
CA GLU A 44 1.42 -28.91 -10.31
C GLU A 44 2.46 -27.84 -10.62
N ASP A 45 2.34 -27.17 -11.77
CA ASP A 45 3.24 -26.09 -12.15
C ASP A 45 3.10 -24.88 -11.22
N VAL A 46 1.86 -24.48 -10.89
CA VAL A 46 1.62 -23.41 -9.93
C VAL A 46 2.17 -23.75 -8.55
N ASP A 47 2.07 -25.00 -8.10
CA ASP A 47 2.66 -25.45 -6.84
C ASP A 47 4.19 -25.35 -6.84
N VAL A 48 4.84 -25.69 -7.96
CA VAL A 48 6.29 -25.54 -8.13
C VAL A 48 6.69 -24.06 -8.06
N ILE A 49 5.97 -23.19 -8.76
CA ILE A 49 6.21 -21.73 -8.74
C ILE A 49 6.01 -21.19 -7.32
N GLY A 50 4.91 -21.56 -6.66
CA GLY A 50 4.59 -21.11 -5.30
C GLY A 50 5.65 -21.51 -4.29
N LYS A 51 6.14 -22.76 -4.35
CA LYS A 51 7.25 -23.24 -3.52
C LYS A 51 8.53 -22.45 -3.75
N LEU A 52 8.87 -22.17 -5.01
CA LEU A 52 10.06 -21.39 -5.37
C LEU A 52 9.98 -19.95 -4.86
N LEU A 53 8.87 -19.25 -5.13
CA LEU A 53 8.67 -17.86 -4.69
C LEU A 53 8.73 -17.75 -3.17
N LYS A 54 8.14 -18.72 -2.46
CA LYS A 54 8.17 -18.77 -1.00
C LYS A 54 9.56 -19.05 -0.46
N SER A 55 10.27 -20.07 -0.97
CA SER A 55 11.61 -20.45 -0.48
C SER A 55 12.68 -19.40 -0.78
N THR A 56 12.45 -18.56 -1.80
CA THR A 56 13.33 -17.44 -2.16
C THR A 56 12.86 -16.09 -1.58
N ASN A 57 11.85 -16.10 -0.69
CA ASN A 57 11.29 -14.92 -0.05
C ASN A 57 10.82 -13.82 -1.03
N GLN A 58 10.27 -14.22 -2.18
CA GLN A 58 9.77 -13.34 -3.24
C GLN A 58 8.26 -13.11 -3.18
N GLY A 59 7.56 -13.77 -2.26
CA GLY A 59 6.11 -13.66 -2.05
C GLY A 59 5.47 -15.03 -2.01
N GLU A 60 4.14 -15.06 -2.04
CA GLU A 60 3.37 -16.31 -1.91
C GLU A 60 2.30 -16.39 -3.00
N ILE A 61 1.98 -17.62 -3.42
CA ILE A 61 0.80 -17.90 -4.23
C ILE A 61 -0.29 -18.44 -3.31
N TYR A 62 -1.47 -17.85 -3.40
CA TYR A 62 -2.65 -18.29 -2.67
C TYR A 62 -3.66 -18.92 -3.62
N SER A 63 -4.36 -19.94 -3.13
CA SER A 63 -5.42 -20.64 -3.85
C SER A 63 -6.76 -20.35 -3.20
N LEU A 64 -7.73 -19.96 -4.01
CA LEU A 64 -9.12 -19.78 -3.61
C LEU A 64 -9.92 -21.00 -4.08
N ALA A 65 -10.63 -21.65 -3.15
CA ALA A 65 -11.46 -22.81 -3.45
C ALA A 65 -12.79 -22.41 -4.12
N GLY A 66 -13.41 -23.35 -4.85
CA GLY A 66 -14.73 -23.19 -5.47
C GLY A 66 -14.72 -23.22 -7.00
N ALA A 67 -15.91 -23.25 -7.63
CA ALA A 67 -16.07 -23.38 -9.09
C ALA A 67 -15.49 -22.18 -9.88
N SER A 68 -15.53 -20.98 -9.28
CA SER A 68 -14.88 -19.75 -9.75
C SER A 68 -13.56 -19.47 -9.02
N GLY A 69 -13.04 -20.46 -8.30
CA GLY A 69 -11.77 -20.40 -7.60
C GLY A 69 -10.59 -20.25 -8.56
N GLY A 70 -9.45 -19.88 -8.01
CA GLY A 70 -8.26 -19.59 -8.79
C GLY A 70 -7.05 -19.35 -7.91
N VAL A 71 -5.99 -18.87 -8.54
CA VAL A 71 -4.72 -18.58 -7.86
C VAL A 71 -4.35 -17.12 -8.07
N TYR A 72 -3.70 -16.52 -7.08
CA TYR A 72 -3.13 -15.19 -7.21
C TYR A 72 -1.78 -15.13 -6.50
N TYR A 73 -0.90 -14.29 -7.01
CA TYR A 73 0.38 -14.00 -6.38
C TYR A 73 0.27 -12.78 -5.47
N ALA A 74 0.84 -12.88 -4.28
CA ALA A 74 0.95 -11.79 -3.33
C ALA A 74 2.43 -11.46 -3.08
N PRO A 75 2.88 -10.23 -3.33
CA PRO A 75 4.25 -9.80 -3.06
C PRO A 75 4.42 -9.51 -1.56
N THR A 76 4.34 -10.51 -0.69
CA THR A 76 4.48 -10.33 0.76
C THR A 76 5.93 -10.38 1.22
N PHE A 77 6.22 -9.77 2.36
CA PHE A 77 7.45 -10.03 3.12
C PHE A 77 7.24 -11.12 4.15
N THR A 78 8.32 -11.87 4.41
CA THR A 78 8.41 -12.67 5.64
C THR A 78 8.54 -11.74 6.85
N LYS A 79 8.34 -12.27 8.06
CA LYS A 79 8.54 -11.49 9.30
C LYS A 79 9.97 -10.96 9.42
N GLU A 80 10.96 -11.75 9.02
CA GLU A 80 12.37 -11.34 9.03
C GLU A 80 12.64 -10.20 8.04
N GLN A 81 12.20 -10.33 6.78
CA GLN A 81 12.32 -9.27 5.78
C GLN A 81 11.62 -7.97 6.20
N MET A 82 10.48 -8.09 6.88
CA MET A 82 9.77 -6.93 7.41
C MET A 82 10.61 -6.18 8.44
N GLU A 83 11.20 -6.90 9.41
CA GLU A 83 12.01 -6.27 10.45
C GLU A 83 13.30 -5.70 9.87
N ASP A 84 13.95 -6.39 8.93
CA ASP A 84 15.13 -5.88 8.22
C ASP A 84 14.81 -4.58 7.46
N GLU A 85 13.70 -4.53 6.74
CA GLU A 85 13.28 -3.32 6.01
C GLU A 85 12.98 -2.17 6.97
N LYS A 86 12.31 -2.42 8.11
CA LYS A 86 12.06 -1.39 9.13
C LYS A 86 13.38 -0.87 9.71
N ILE A 87 14.34 -1.74 9.99
CA ILE A 87 15.67 -1.37 10.50
C ILE A 87 16.44 -0.55 9.45
N GLU A 88 16.44 -0.98 8.18
CA GLU A 88 17.07 -0.26 7.07
C GLU A 88 16.47 1.15 6.93
N LEU A 89 15.14 1.26 6.99
CA LEU A 89 14.42 2.52 6.92
C LEU A 89 14.75 3.46 8.10
N CYS A 90 14.76 2.93 9.33
CA CYS A 90 15.19 3.67 10.52
C CYS A 90 16.62 4.18 10.39
N LYS A 91 17.55 3.32 9.95
CA LYS A 91 18.96 3.70 9.75
C LYS A 91 19.09 4.83 8.73
N ASN A 92 18.33 4.75 7.64
CA ASN A 92 18.35 5.77 6.60
C ASN A 92 17.78 7.12 7.09
N LEU A 93 16.68 7.08 7.85
CA LEU A 93 16.00 8.28 8.34
C LEU A 93 16.67 8.92 9.56
N ASN A 94 17.53 8.21 10.29
CA ASN A 94 18.33 8.76 11.40
C ASN A 94 19.55 9.59 10.94
N ASP A 95 19.66 9.96 9.66
CA ASP A 95 20.68 10.92 9.19
C ASP A 95 20.29 12.35 9.57
N LYS A 96 21.13 13.02 10.37
CA LYS A 96 20.97 14.42 10.79
C LYS A 96 20.78 15.42 9.64
N LYS A 97 21.25 15.10 8.44
CA LYS A 97 21.03 15.93 7.23
C LYS A 97 19.57 16.01 6.82
N ARG A 98 18.72 15.11 7.33
CA ARG A 98 17.28 15.07 7.05
C ARG A 98 16.48 16.03 7.92
N ILE A 99 17.04 16.56 9.01
CA ILE A 99 16.32 17.49 9.89
C ILE A 99 15.97 18.76 9.10
N ILE A 100 14.68 19.11 9.13
CA ILE A 100 14.15 20.36 8.60
C ILE A 100 13.29 21.04 9.67
N THR A 101 13.13 22.36 9.53
CA THR A 101 12.46 23.20 10.53
C THR A 101 11.04 22.73 10.87
N GLY A 102 10.71 22.77 12.16
CA GLY A 102 9.38 22.48 12.69
C GLY A 102 9.21 21.02 13.12
N GLY A 103 10.31 20.32 13.40
CA GLY A 103 10.30 18.91 13.78
C GLY A 103 9.83 18.00 12.64
N TYR A 104 10.30 18.26 11.41
CA TYR A 104 10.04 17.41 10.25
C TYR A 104 11.34 16.80 9.70
N LEU A 105 11.19 15.78 8.88
CA LEU A 105 12.29 15.15 8.16
C LEU A 105 12.12 15.29 6.65
N TYR A 106 13.23 15.52 5.98
CA TYR A 106 13.32 15.41 4.53
C TYR A 106 13.30 13.93 4.14
N MET A 107 12.22 13.51 3.49
CA MET A 107 12.01 12.13 3.02
C MET A 107 11.83 12.04 1.50
N ASN A 108 11.86 13.16 0.77
CA ASN A 108 11.48 13.19 -0.64
C ASN A 108 12.39 12.28 -1.51
N ASP A 109 13.68 12.16 -1.20
CA ASP A 109 14.60 11.25 -1.90
C ASP A 109 14.27 9.77 -1.73
N ILE A 110 13.50 9.42 -0.69
CA ILE A 110 12.98 8.07 -0.48
C ILE A 110 11.71 7.88 -1.30
N PHE A 111 10.78 8.85 -1.21
CA PHE A 111 9.50 8.79 -1.94
C PHE A 111 9.61 9.06 -3.44
N TYR A 112 10.73 9.59 -3.93
CA TYR A 112 10.97 9.81 -5.36
C TYR A 112 11.87 8.75 -6.00
N ASP A 113 12.37 7.78 -5.23
CA ASP A 113 13.09 6.62 -5.76
C ASP A 113 12.13 5.42 -5.89
N PRO A 114 11.73 5.00 -7.10
CA PRO A 114 10.81 3.88 -7.31
C PRO A 114 11.30 2.57 -6.67
N ARG A 115 12.61 2.37 -6.53
CA ARG A 115 13.18 1.16 -5.93
C ARG A 115 12.91 1.12 -4.42
N LYS A 116 13.08 2.25 -3.74
CA LYS A 116 12.79 2.39 -2.31
C LYS A 116 11.28 2.36 -2.06
N LEU A 117 10.50 3.07 -2.87
CA LEU A 117 9.04 3.02 -2.82
C LEU A 117 8.50 1.61 -2.94
N LYS A 118 9.03 0.81 -3.87
CA LYS A 118 8.57 -0.58 -4.06
C LYS A 118 8.81 -1.42 -2.80
N LYS A 119 9.95 -1.26 -2.12
CA LYS A 119 10.23 -1.95 -0.86
C LYS A 119 9.26 -1.52 0.24
N ILE A 120 9.06 -0.21 0.43
CA ILE A 120 8.16 0.36 1.44
C ILE A 120 6.71 -0.08 1.17
N ALA A 121 6.24 0.00 -0.07
CA ALA A 121 4.91 -0.45 -0.45
C ALA A 121 4.72 -1.95 -0.22
N ARG A 122 5.76 -2.76 -0.51
CA ARG A 122 5.75 -4.21 -0.24
C ARG A 122 5.64 -4.52 1.26
N ALA A 123 6.36 -3.78 2.10
CA ALA A 123 6.23 -3.88 3.55
C ALA A 123 4.81 -3.50 3.99
N MET A 124 4.27 -2.38 3.50
CA MET A 124 2.93 -1.94 3.88
C MET A 124 1.85 -2.92 3.43
N VAL A 125 1.86 -3.37 2.18
CA VAL A 125 0.81 -4.26 1.61
C VAL A 125 0.71 -5.61 2.33
N THR A 126 1.84 -6.11 2.86
CA THR A 126 1.90 -7.37 3.62
C THR A 126 0.91 -7.40 4.78
N SER A 127 0.63 -6.24 5.40
CA SER A 127 -0.29 -6.13 6.54
C SER A 127 -1.78 -6.08 6.13
N PHE A 128 -2.09 -5.95 4.84
CA PHE A 128 -3.44 -5.71 4.33
C PHE A 128 -3.93 -6.77 3.33
N LEU A 129 -3.14 -7.81 3.05
CA LEU A 129 -3.44 -8.78 1.99
C LEU A 129 -4.81 -9.48 2.14
N HIS A 130 -5.23 -9.74 3.37
CA HIS A 130 -6.48 -10.44 3.65
C HIS A 130 -7.65 -9.51 3.98
N GLN A 131 -7.45 -8.19 3.82
CA GLN A 131 -8.54 -7.23 3.98
C GLN A 131 -9.27 -7.01 2.67
N GLU A 132 -10.60 -6.92 2.75
CA GLU A 132 -11.41 -6.52 1.61
C GLU A 132 -11.24 -5.02 1.36
N ILE A 133 -10.56 -4.70 0.25
CA ILE A 133 -10.26 -3.34 -0.19
C ILE A 133 -10.71 -3.19 -1.63
N ASP A 134 -11.47 -2.14 -1.91
CA ASP A 134 -11.95 -1.78 -3.25
C ASP A 134 -11.11 -0.65 -3.84
N TYR A 135 -10.70 0.32 -3.02
CA TYR A 135 -9.86 1.44 -3.44
C TYR A 135 -8.72 1.72 -2.43
N VAL A 136 -7.59 2.19 -2.94
CA VAL A 136 -6.57 2.84 -2.13
C VAL A 136 -6.77 4.35 -2.21
N VAL A 137 -6.91 5.01 -1.07
CA VAL A 137 -7.12 6.45 -0.98
C VAL A 137 -5.86 7.11 -0.42
N THR A 138 -5.47 8.26 -0.98
CA THR A 138 -4.44 9.12 -0.39
C THR A 138 -4.84 10.58 -0.53
N ILE A 139 -4.08 11.50 0.07
CA ILE A 139 -4.24 12.95 -0.13
C ILE A 139 -3.02 13.51 -0.85
N GLU A 140 -3.23 14.52 -1.69
CA GLU A 140 -2.12 15.15 -2.37
C GLU A 140 -1.11 15.79 -1.38
N THR A 141 0.20 15.73 -1.62
CA THR A 141 0.86 15.27 -2.85
C THR A 141 1.85 14.14 -2.58
N LYS A 142 2.48 14.15 -1.39
CA LYS A 142 3.63 13.28 -1.07
C LYS A 142 3.27 11.79 -0.99
N GLY A 143 2.06 11.46 -0.53
CA GLY A 143 1.59 10.08 -0.46
C GLY A 143 1.27 9.44 -1.81
N ILE A 144 1.10 10.22 -2.89
CA ILE A 144 0.63 9.72 -4.20
C ILE A 144 1.53 8.63 -4.78
N PRO A 145 2.86 8.80 -4.89
CA PRO A 145 3.72 7.76 -5.46
C PRO A 145 3.65 6.44 -4.68
N LEU A 146 3.65 6.52 -3.34
CA LEU A 146 3.53 5.34 -2.47
C LEU A 146 2.18 4.65 -2.65
N ALA A 147 1.09 5.40 -2.55
CA ALA A 147 -0.25 4.88 -2.71
C ALA A 147 -0.46 4.24 -4.08
N THR A 148 0.16 4.78 -5.13
CA THR A 148 0.08 4.25 -6.49
C THR A 148 0.74 2.87 -6.60
N VAL A 149 1.96 2.74 -6.06
CA VAL A 149 2.68 1.45 -6.07
C VAL A 149 1.95 0.41 -5.21
N LEU A 150 1.45 0.82 -4.05
CA LEU A 150 0.68 -0.05 -3.15
C LEU A 150 -0.64 -0.51 -3.78
N ALA A 151 -1.39 0.40 -4.40
CA ALA A 151 -2.63 0.09 -5.11
C ALA A 151 -2.41 -0.92 -6.24
N GLY A 152 -1.31 -0.76 -6.99
CA GLY A 152 -0.89 -1.72 -8.00
C GLY A 152 -0.62 -3.12 -7.43
N MET A 153 0.01 -3.22 -6.25
CA MET A 153 0.25 -4.51 -5.58
C MET A 153 -1.03 -5.18 -5.07
N LEU A 154 -2.03 -4.39 -4.68
CA LEU A 154 -3.37 -4.88 -4.33
C LEU A 154 -4.25 -5.14 -5.57
N ASN A 155 -3.80 -4.74 -6.76
CA ASN A 155 -4.60 -4.70 -7.99
C ASN A 155 -5.93 -3.97 -7.77
N LYS A 156 -5.85 -2.77 -7.19
CA LYS A 156 -6.99 -1.88 -6.91
C LYS A 156 -6.79 -0.50 -7.51
N PRO A 157 -7.87 0.19 -7.89
CA PRO A 157 -7.81 1.60 -8.26
C PRO A 157 -7.32 2.48 -7.11
N ILE A 158 -6.72 3.62 -7.47
CA ILE A 158 -6.31 4.68 -6.55
C ILE A 158 -7.24 5.88 -6.66
N ILE A 159 -7.56 6.48 -5.51
CA ILE A 159 -8.31 7.73 -5.38
C ILE A 159 -7.45 8.77 -4.66
N ILE A 160 -7.39 9.98 -5.20
CA ILE A 160 -6.58 11.08 -4.67
C ILE A 160 -7.49 12.19 -4.17
N VAL A 161 -7.54 12.37 -2.86
CA VAL A 161 -8.20 13.51 -2.21
C VAL A 161 -7.38 14.77 -2.49
N ARG A 162 -8.07 15.83 -2.93
CA ARG A 162 -7.48 17.13 -3.23
C ARG A 162 -7.52 18.06 -2.02
N LYS A 163 -6.69 19.09 -1.99
CA LYS A 163 -6.75 20.18 -1.00
C LYS A 163 -7.73 21.29 -1.39
N SER A 164 -8.18 21.31 -2.65
CA SER A 164 -9.19 22.22 -3.18
C SER A 164 -9.94 21.56 -4.33
N ALA A 165 -11.20 21.96 -4.55
CA ALA A 165 -11.96 21.49 -5.70
C ALA A 165 -11.35 21.99 -7.02
N ARG A 166 -11.49 21.19 -8.07
CA ARG A 166 -11.10 21.56 -9.44
C ARG A 166 -12.31 21.49 -10.34
N LEU A 167 -12.55 22.57 -11.10
CA LEU A 167 -13.69 22.65 -12.02
C LEU A 167 -13.72 21.48 -13.02
N THR A 168 -12.55 21.03 -13.46
CA THR A 168 -12.38 19.92 -14.42
C THR A 168 -12.79 18.55 -13.87
N GLU A 169 -12.94 18.41 -12.55
CA GLU A 169 -13.28 17.12 -11.92
C GLU A 169 -14.80 16.96 -11.69
N GLY A 170 -15.57 18.03 -11.85
CA GLY A 170 -17.03 18.06 -11.76
C GLY A 170 -17.56 18.35 -10.34
N PRO A 171 -18.84 18.04 -10.06
CA PRO A 171 -19.44 18.22 -8.73
C PRO A 171 -18.61 17.55 -7.63
N THR A 172 -18.31 18.31 -6.58
CA THR A 172 -17.29 17.95 -5.60
C THR A 172 -17.79 18.24 -4.19
N ILE A 173 -17.57 17.29 -3.28
CA ILE A 173 -17.75 17.50 -1.84
C ILE A 173 -16.49 18.16 -1.31
N GLN A 174 -16.63 19.24 -0.54
CA GLN A 174 -15.54 19.90 0.15
C GLN A 174 -15.78 19.89 1.65
N MET A 175 -14.74 19.58 2.41
CA MET A 175 -14.79 19.56 3.87
C MET A 175 -13.55 20.20 4.47
N ASN A 176 -13.75 20.84 5.62
CA ASN A 176 -12.66 21.38 6.41
C ASN A 176 -12.24 20.38 7.49
N TYR A 177 -10.94 20.29 7.75
CA TYR A 177 -10.36 19.44 8.79
C TYR A 177 -9.22 20.16 9.51
N LEU A 178 -8.90 19.72 10.72
CA LEU A 178 -7.76 20.22 11.46
C LEU A 178 -6.51 19.40 11.14
N ALA A 179 -5.53 20.03 10.50
CA ALA A 179 -4.26 19.39 10.21
C ALA A 179 -3.43 19.24 11.50
N GLY A 180 -3.10 18.00 11.86
CA GLY A 180 -2.37 17.70 13.10
C GLY A 180 -0.96 18.30 13.17
N SER A 181 -0.38 18.67 12.03
CA SER A 181 0.92 19.31 11.92
C SER A 181 0.95 20.78 12.35
N SER A 182 -0.14 21.53 12.09
CA SER A 182 -0.13 22.99 12.19
C SER A 182 -1.30 23.58 12.99
N ARG A 183 -2.21 22.75 13.52
CA ARG A 183 -3.51 23.17 14.13
C ARG A 183 -4.28 24.15 13.24
N THR A 184 -4.01 24.14 11.95
CA THR A 184 -4.65 25.01 10.95
C THR A 184 -5.81 24.25 10.34
N ILE A 185 -6.88 24.99 10.07
CA ILE A 185 -7.98 24.51 9.26
C ILE A 185 -7.48 24.38 7.82
N LYS A 186 -7.63 23.19 7.25
CA LYS A 186 -7.35 22.90 5.84
C LYS A 186 -8.59 22.33 5.19
N THR A 187 -8.66 22.43 3.87
CA THR A 187 -9.76 21.87 3.09
C THR A 187 -9.33 20.58 2.42
N MET A 188 -10.28 19.65 2.28
CA MET A 188 -10.22 18.47 1.43
C MET A 188 -11.35 18.52 0.43
N ALA A 189 -11.13 17.97 -0.76
CA ALA A 189 -12.12 17.94 -1.83
C ALA A 189 -12.06 16.62 -2.58
N LEU A 190 -13.21 16.04 -2.88
CA LEU A 190 -13.32 14.84 -3.70
C LEU A 190 -14.58 14.87 -4.60
N PRO A 191 -14.45 14.54 -5.89
CA PRO A 191 -15.60 14.48 -6.79
C PRO A 191 -16.63 13.42 -6.35
N ILE A 192 -17.92 13.73 -6.48
CA ILE A 192 -19.03 12.85 -6.01
C ILE A 192 -18.98 11.46 -6.67
N ARG A 193 -18.52 11.40 -7.93
CA ARG A 193 -18.40 10.16 -8.72
C ARG A 193 -17.10 9.38 -8.49
N ALA A 194 -16.24 9.81 -7.56
CA ALA A 194 -14.93 9.20 -7.37
C ALA A 194 -15.00 7.82 -6.71
N LEU A 195 -16.04 7.55 -5.92
CA LEU A 195 -16.20 6.34 -5.14
C LEU A 195 -17.62 5.79 -5.27
N GLU A 196 -17.72 4.46 -5.28
CA GLU A 196 -19.01 3.77 -5.15
C GLU A 196 -19.41 3.69 -3.68
N ARG A 197 -20.70 3.90 -3.41
CA ARG A 197 -21.27 3.78 -2.05
C ARG A 197 -21.11 2.36 -1.53
N GLY A 198 -20.84 2.23 -0.23
CA GLY A 198 -20.63 0.93 0.43
C GLY A 198 -19.25 0.31 0.19
N SER A 199 -18.40 0.93 -0.63
CA SER A 199 -17.04 0.46 -0.87
C SER A 199 -16.16 0.52 0.38
N LYS A 200 -15.10 -0.29 0.37
CA LYS A 200 -14.08 -0.38 1.43
C LYS A 200 -12.78 0.21 0.93
N VAL A 201 -12.19 1.11 1.70
CA VAL A 201 -10.97 1.82 1.29
C VAL A 201 -9.85 1.73 2.31
N LEU A 202 -8.62 1.61 1.81
CA LEU A 202 -7.41 1.73 2.58
C LEU A 202 -6.83 3.14 2.41
N PHE A 203 -6.72 3.90 3.50
CA PHE A 203 -6.06 5.21 3.44
C PHE A 203 -4.54 5.02 3.60
N VAL A 204 -3.76 5.61 2.67
CA VAL A 204 -2.29 5.53 2.64
C VAL A 204 -1.68 6.92 2.66
N ASP A 205 -0.72 7.16 3.55
CA ASP A 205 0.01 8.43 3.63
C ASP A 205 1.49 8.24 3.99
N ASP A 206 2.32 9.28 3.80
CA ASP A 206 3.75 9.21 4.13
C ASP A 206 3.99 9.31 5.64
N PHE A 207 3.34 10.25 6.33
CA PHE A 207 3.64 10.59 7.71
C PHE A 207 2.39 10.97 8.52
N MET A 208 2.29 10.44 9.75
CA MET A 208 1.21 10.75 10.67
C MET A 208 1.70 11.28 12.02
N LYS A 209 1.30 12.50 12.37
CA LYS A 209 1.49 13.05 13.73
C LYS A 209 0.35 12.64 14.66
N ALA A 210 -0.61 13.54 14.91
CA ALA A 210 -1.79 13.26 15.73
C ALA A 210 -2.91 12.53 14.98
N GLY A 211 -2.82 12.41 13.64
CA GLY A 211 -3.84 11.76 12.82
C GLY A 211 -4.96 12.67 12.29
N GLY A 212 -4.82 13.99 12.39
CA GLY A 212 -5.85 14.94 11.93
C GLY A 212 -6.20 14.81 10.44
N THR A 213 -5.20 14.59 9.58
CA THR A 213 -5.41 14.33 8.15
C THR A 213 -6.18 13.02 7.93
N ALA A 214 -5.73 11.92 8.57
CA ALA A 214 -6.40 10.63 8.48
C ALA A 214 -7.86 10.70 8.97
N LYS A 215 -8.10 11.42 10.06
CA LYS A 215 -9.45 11.69 10.58
C LYS A 215 -10.30 12.48 9.57
N GLY A 216 -9.74 13.52 8.96
CA GLY A 216 -10.40 14.28 7.90
C GLY A 216 -10.78 13.41 6.70
N VAL A 217 -9.89 12.51 6.26
CA VAL A 217 -10.19 11.55 5.19
C VAL A 217 -11.28 10.57 5.62
N ILE A 218 -11.22 10.02 6.83
CA ILE A 218 -12.26 9.12 7.35
C ILE A 218 -13.62 9.81 7.37
N ASP A 219 -13.69 11.06 7.82
CA ASP A 219 -14.94 11.79 7.86
C ASP A 219 -15.43 12.16 6.46
N LEU A 220 -14.52 12.50 5.53
CA LEU A 220 -14.87 12.65 4.11
C LEU A 220 -15.43 11.36 3.51
N MET A 221 -14.83 10.19 3.78
CA MET A 221 -15.34 8.92 3.26
C MET A 221 -16.75 8.60 3.78
N LYS A 222 -17.09 9.02 5.00
CA LYS A 222 -18.45 8.84 5.54
C LYS A 222 -19.51 9.60 4.72
N GLU A 223 -19.19 10.79 4.21
CA GLU A 223 -20.10 11.54 3.33
C GLU A 223 -20.42 10.79 2.01
N PHE A 224 -19.60 9.80 1.64
CA PHE A 224 -19.79 8.93 0.48
C PHE A 224 -20.40 7.57 0.85
N ASP A 225 -20.80 7.34 2.10
CA ASP A 225 -21.19 6.01 2.61
C ASP A 225 -20.08 4.95 2.43
N VAL A 226 -18.81 5.37 2.53
CA VAL A 226 -17.62 4.54 2.30
C VAL A 226 -16.92 4.21 3.62
N LYS A 227 -16.49 2.96 3.78
CA LYS A 227 -15.80 2.49 4.99
C LYS A 227 -14.29 2.51 4.81
N VAL A 228 -13.59 3.25 5.68
CA VAL A 228 -12.13 3.11 5.80
C VAL A 228 -11.80 1.87 6.61
N VAL A 229 -11.21 0.84 5.98
CA VAL A 229 -10.87 -0.44 6.63
C VAL A 229 -9.56 -0.37 7.40
N GLY A 230 -8.70 0.60 7.08
CA GLY A 230 -7.48 0.88 7.81
C GLY A 230 -6.79 2.15 7.33
N VAL A 231 -5.86 2.62 8.14
CA VAL A 231 -4.91 3.69 7.81
C VAL A 231 -3.52 3.08 7.79
N SER A 232 -2.75 3.30 6.73
CA SER A 232 -1.38 2.80 6.62
C SER A 232 -0.44 3.94 6.31
N VAL A 233 0.55 4.17 7.16
CA VAL A 233 1.56 5.22 6.97
C VAL A 233 2.96 4.66 7.04
N VAL A 234 3.92 5.33 6.42
CA VAL A 234 5.33 4.90 6.56
C VAL A 234 5.80 5.16 7.98
N MET A 235 5.53 6.36 8.50
CA MET A 235 6.02 6.80 9.80
C MET A 235 4.90 7.46 10.61
N ALA A 236 4.79 7.13 11.89
CA ALA A 236 3.94 7.84 12.83
C ALA A 236 4.77 8.43 13.99
N THR A 237 4.36 9.54 14.58
CA THR A 237 5.02 10.01 15.81
C THR A 237 4.63 9.14 17.00
N LYS A 238 5.51 9.00 17.99
CA LYS A 238 5.21 8.36 19.28
C LYS A 238 4.20 9.18 20.07
N GLU A 239 4.45 10.48 20.17
CA GLU A 239 3.54 11.42 20.84
C GLU A 239 2.69 12.23 19.84
N PRO A 240 1.40 12.50 20.14
CA PRO A 240 0.66 12.01 21.30
C PRO A 240 0.40 10.50 21.21
N VAL A 241 0.43 9.79 22.35
CA VAL A 241 0.11 8.34 22.41
C VAL A 241 -1.29 8.07 21.85
N LYS A 242 -2.28 8.86 22.28
CA LYS A 242 -3.65 8.76 21.75
C LYS A 242 -3.76 9.53 20.43
N LYS A 243 -3.88 8.79 19.33
CA LYS A 243 -4.15 9.34 18.00
C LYS A 243 -5.64 9.64 17.83
N LEU A 244 -5.95 10.48 16.84
CA LEU A 244 -7.32 10.79 16.43
C LEU A 244 -7.98 9.65 15.61
N VAL A 245 -7.21 8.62 15.29
CA VAL A 245 -7.65 7.42 14.56
C VAL A 245 -7.16 6.18 15.32
N GLU A 246 -8.02 5.18 15.47
CA GLU A 246 -7.72 3.99 16.27
C GLU A 246 -7.03 2.89 15.44
N ASN A 247 -7.55 2.63 14.24
CA ASN A 247 -7.06 1.57 13.38
C ASN A 247 -6.04 2.11 12.37
N TYR A 248 -4.78 2.23 12.80
CA TYR A 248 -3.68 2.59 11.92
C TYR A 248 -2.50 1.63 12.06
N TYR A 249 -1.75 1.52 10.95
CA TYR A 249 -0.51 0.80 10.84
C TYR A 249 0.61 1.78 10.46
N SER A 250 1.78 1.62 11.06
CA SER A 250 3.00 2.33 10.66
C SER A 250 4.18 1.38 10.60
N LEU A 251 5.09 1.54 9.64
CA LEU A 251 6.31 0.72 9.59
C LEU A 251 7.28 1.11 10.72
N ILE A 252 7.41 2.42 10.95
CA ILE A 252 8.35 2.99 11.91
C ILE A 252 7.68 4.05 12.76
N GLU A 253 8.28 4.33 13.91
CA GLU A 253 7.82 5.31 14.88
C GLU A 253 8.89 6.37 15.14
N LEU A 254 8.52 7.64 14.99
CA LEU A 254 9.34 8.79 15.30
C LEU A 254 9.10 9.22 16.75
N GLU A 255 10.10 9.05 17.61
CA GLU A 255 10.03 9.48 19.01
C GLU A 255 10.33 10.97 19.16
N ASP A 256 11.43 11.45 18.56
CA ASP A 256 11.91 12.81 18.79
C ASP A 256 12.82 13.32 17.67
N ILE A 257 12.84 14.64 17.49
CA ILE A 257 13.76 15.38 16.63
C ILE A 257 14.27 16.58 17.41
N ASP A 258 15.56 16.54 17.76
CA ASP A 258 16.23 17.65 18.43
C ASP A 258 17.01 18.45 17.37
N GLU A 259 16.45 19.61 16.98
CA GLU A 259 17.04 20.49 15.97
C GLU A 259 18.37 21.12 16.43
N GLU A 260 18.50 21.41 17.74
CA GLU A 260 19.70 22.05 18.31
C GLU A 260 20.87 21.05 18.37
N ARG A 261 20.60 19.86 18.93
CA ARG A 261 21.60 18.78 19.04
C ARG A 261 21.79 18.01 17.73
N LYS A 262 20.94 18.27 16.73
CA LYS A 262 20.90 17.57 15.44
C LYS A 262 20.78 16.06 15.60
N THR A 263 19.88 15.62 16.48
CA THR A 263 19.62 14.21 16.73
C THR A 263 18.20 13.81 16.35
N ILE A 264 18.04 12.58 15.89
CA ILE A 264 16.77 11.98 15.50
C ILE A 264 16.63 10.69 16.31
N LYS A 265 15.43 10.39 16.80
CA LYS A 265 15.10 9.12 17.45
C LYS A 265 13.95 8.45 16.71
N ILE A 266 14.27 7.49 15.85
CA ILE A 266 13.29 6.67 15.11
C ILE A 266 13.55 5.19 15.38
N TYR A 267 12.47 4.44 15.59
CA TYR A 267 12.50 3.01 15.89
C TYR A 267 11.55 2.22 14.99
N PRO A 268 11.86 0.95 14.69
CA PRO A 268 10.89 0.03 14.09
C PRO A 268 9.61 -0.04 14.92
N LYS A 269 8.45 0.04 14.27
CA LYS A 269 7.18 -0.16 14.96
C LYS A 269 7.04 -1.65 15.29
N LYS A 270 6.86 -1.94 16.58
CA LYS A 270 6.59 -3.30 17.08
C LYS A 270 5.22 -3.79 16.66
#